data_AF-A0A194UNG6-F1
#
_entry.id   AF-A0A194UNG6-F1
#
_cell.length_a   1.000
_cell.length_b   1.000
_cell.length_c   1.000
_cell.angle_alpha   90.00
_cell.angle_beta   90.00
_cell.angle_gamma   90.00
#
_symmetry.space_group_name_H-M   'P 1'
#
loop_
_entity.id
_entity.type
_entity.pdbx_description
1 polymer ?
#
loop_
_entity_poly.entity_id
_entity_poly.type
_entity_poly.pdbx_seq_one_letter_code
_entity_poly.pdbx_strand_id
1 'polypeptide(L)'
;MTITNSDINTTPSLRQMAKPQSQPYLLPAPEIQHDFSQTARLPSVSECATHLQLLNAIVRLKFAVDKWSQTKNLPEGQAWKHFCDTAVAKFLKWSENVDASKQTIPIPSLDVLMVWHSFMLNPKDYMRYANRVLQGRLGGKGIDWQQLNMKLDAIDEDMPDYLASLSDTTQLSNQQELSRVCPGGFDMVAAIQRQLKYSEKMYNAKYLKSRFADDILTNAIDRYEKFFSLIAENPGVGIAPTQDIDLVWHTHQLWPKSYVAYSRQRTNGRFVNHNDNLDDDTLEESGINGETLFFERFGTPYRICLS
;
A
#
# COMPACT_ATOMS: atom_id res chain seq x y z
N MET A 1 0.44 57.97 -59.66
CA MET A 1 1.46 58.73 -58.93
C MET A 1 1.90 57.89 -57.73
N THR A 2 3.17 57.48 -57.75
CA THR A 2 4.09 57.11 -56.65
C THR A 2 3.66 56.24 -55.45
N ILE A 3 4.50 55.21 -55.26
CA ILE A 3 4.67 54.22 -54.18
C ILE A 3 5.43 54.84 -52.98
N THR A 4 5.27 54.31 -51.75
CA THR A 4 6.33 53.87 -50.76
C THR A 4 5.69 53.64 -49.38
N ASN A 5 5.60 52.43 -48.80
CA ASN A 5 6.57 51.51 -48.17
C ASN A 5 7.28 52.00 -46.87
N SER A 6 7.05 51.22 -45.80
CA SER A 6 7.89 50.82 -44.65
C SER A 6 8.63 51.86 -43.78
N ASP A 7 8.49 51.75 -42.44
CA ASP A 7 9.61 51.39 -41.53
C ASP A 7 9.20 51.19 -40.05
N ILE A 8 10.06 50.45 -39.34
CA ILE A 8 9.86 49.62 -38.14
C ILE A 8 10.47 50.24 -36.87
N ASN A 9 9.89 49.88 -35.71
CA ASN A 9 10.41 49.83 -34.31
C ASN A 9 10.96 51.08 -33.59
N THR A 10 10.50 51.24 -32.34
CA THR A 10 11.38 51.29 -31.15
C THR A 10 10.59 51.09 -29.84
N THR A 11 10.98 50.09 -29.05
CA THR A 11 10.50 49.78 -27.70
C THR A 11 11.22 50.65 -26.65
N PRO A 12 10.57 51.14 -25.57
CA PRO A 12 11.26 51.84 -24.48
C PRO A 12 11.69 50.94 -23.32
N SER A 13 12.75 51.40 -22.66
CA SER A 13 13.58 50.78 -21.62
C SER A 13 12.90 50.53 -20.25
N LEU A 14 13.19 49.36 -19.67
CA LEU A 14 12.91 48.99 -18.27
C LEU A 14 14.01 49.50 -17.34
N ARG A 15 13.78 50.62 -16.65
CA ARG A 15 14.50 50.99 -15.42
C ARG A 15 13.52 51.56 -14.40
N GLN A 16 13.11 50.71 -13.46
CA GLN A 16 12.88 50.99 -12.03
C GLN A 16 12.13 49.80 -11.39
N MET A 17 12.86 48.81 -10.88
CA MET A 17 12.34 47.89 -9.88
C MET A 17 13.35 47.81 -8.74
N ALA A 18 12.85 48.05 -7.52
CA ALA A 18 13.63 48.12 -6.29
C ALA A 18 14.30 46.76 -5.97
N LYS A 19 15.52 46.80 -5.43
CA LYS A 19 16.26 45.62 -4.96
C LYS A 19 15.62 45.06 -3.68
N PRO A 20 15.37 43.74 -3.57
CA PRO A 20 14.99 43.12 -2.30
C PRO A 20 16.19 43.05 -1.34
N GLN A 21 15.94 43.29 -0.06
CA GLN A 21 16.93 43.15 1.01
C GLN A 21 17.35 41.68 1.17
N SER A 22 18.67 41.45 1.21
CA SER A 22 19.30 40.14 1.36
C SER A 22 19.17 39.62 2.80
N GLN A 23 18.44 38.51 2.98
CA GLN A 23 18.60 37.66 4.16
C GLN A 23 19.92 36.87 4.05
N PRO A 24 20.66 36.64 5.17
CA PRO A 24 21.89 35.86 5.15
C PRO A 24 21.59 34.41 4.76
N TYR A 25 22.33 33.92 3.76
CA TYR A 25 22.25 32.56 3.26
C TYR A 25 22.80 31.59 4.32
N LEU A 26 21.92 30.91 5.05
CA LEU A 26 22.31 29.78 5.90
C LEU A 26 22.67 28.60 5.00
N LEU A 27 23.90 28.09 5.13
CA LEU A 27 24.31 26.86 4.47
C LEU A 27 23.33 25.74 4.86
N PRO A 28 22.87 24.91 3.91
CA PRO A 28 22.05 23.75 4.25
C PRO A 28 22.86 22.84 5.18
N ALA A 29 22.20 22.34 6.23
CA ALA A 29 22.80 21.36 7.13
C ALA A 29 23.29 20.14 6.33
N PRO A 30 24.39 19.48 6.75
CA PRO A 30 24.89 18.32 6.04
C PRO A 30 23.79 17.26 5.95
N GLU A 31 23.43 16.87 4.73
CA GLU A 31 22.58 15.70 4.51
C GLU A 31 23.28 14.49 5.12
N ILE A 32 22.67 13.92 6.15
CA ILE A 32 23.08 12.62 6.68
C ILE A 32 22.90 11.62 5.54
N GLN A 33 23.99 11.23 4.90
CA GLN A 33 24.03 10.07 4.01
C GLN A 33 23.77 8.84 4.89
N HIS A 34 22.50 8.51 5.08
CA HIS A 34 22.13 7.20 5.60
C HIS A 34 22.60 6.16 4.58
N ASP A 35 23.40 5.19 5.04
CA ASP A 35 23.72 4.00 4.25
C ASP A 35 22.43 3.20 4.03
N PHE A 36 21.77 3.44 2.91
CA PHE A 36 20.52 2.78 2.54
C PHE A 36 20.72 1.32 2.10
N SER A 37 21.97 0.86 1.92
CA SER A 37 22.28 -0.46 1.35
C SER A 37 21.77 -1.62 2.20
N GLN A 38 21.69 -1.46 3.52
CA GLN A 38 21.16 -2.50 4.43
C GLN A 38 19.63 -2.51 4.52
N THR A 39 18.94 -1.48 4.00
CA THR A 39 17.48 -1.35 4.15
C THR A 39 16.69 -1.77 2.91
N ALA A 40 17.31 -1.82 1.73
CA ALA A 40 16.63 -2.11 0.48
C ALA A 40 16.68 -3.62 0.15
N ARG A 41 15.79 -4.42 0.76
CA ARG A 41 15.72 -5.86 0.49
C ARG A 41 14.39 -6.28 -0.13
N LEU A 42 14.43 -7.39 -0.86
CA LEU A 42 13.23 -8.09 -1.31
C LEU A 42 12.54 -8.79 -0.13
N PRO A 43 11.21 -8.99 -0.21
CA PRO A 43 10.52 -9.93 0.67
C PRO A 43 11.05 -11.35 0.52
N SER A 44 11.04 -12.11 1.61
CA SER A 44 11.36 -13.54 1.59
C SER A 44 10.12 -14.39 1.31
N VAL A 45 10.35 -15.67 0.98
CA VAL A 45 9.28 -16.67 0.81
C VAL A 45 8.40 -16.75 2.06
N SER A 46 9.01 -16.79 3.25
CA SER A 46 8.26 -16.86 4.51
C SER A 46 7.38 -15.63 4.72
N GLU A 47 7.83 -14.44 4.35
CA GLU A 47 7.03 -13.22 4.49
C GLU A 47 5.85 -13.19 3.53
N CYS A 48 6.06 -13.61 2.28
CA CYS A 48 4.98 -13.76 1.31
C CYS A 48 3.97 -14.83 1.77
N ALA A 49 4.43 -15.93 2.38
CA ALA A 49 3.56 -16.97 2.94
C ALA A 49 2.74 -16.45 4.13
N THR A 50 3.38 -15.77 5.10
CA THR A 50 2.67 -15.14 6.23
C THR A 50 1.70 -14.05 5.74
N HIS A 51 2.04 -13.32 4.68
CA HIS A 51 1.11 -12.37 4.08
C HIS A 51 -0.12 -13.08 3.49
N LEU A 52 0.05 -14.19 2.77
CA LEU A 52 -1.09 -15.00 2.30
C LEU A 52 -1.97 -15.51 3.46
N GLN A 53 -1.38 -15.87 4.60
CA GLN A 53 -2.14 -16.25 5.79
C GLN A 53 -2.96 -15.07 6.32
N LEU A 54 -2.39 -13.85 6.35
CA LEU A 54 -3.13 -12.64 6.74
C LEU A 54 -4.30 -12.38 5.78
N LEU A 55 -4.09 -12.49 4.47
CA LEU A 55 -5.16 -12.32 3.47
C LEU A 55 -6.28 -13.34 3.69
N ASN A 56 -5.93 -14.60 3.99
CA ASN A 56 -6.93 -15.63 4.35
C ASN A 56 -7.68 -15.27 5.64
N ALA A 57 -7.01 -14.73 6.66
CA ALA A 57 -7.64 -14.31 7.91
C ALA A 57 -8.62 -13.14 7.69
N ILE A 58 -8.28 -12.18 6.81
CA ILE A 58 -9.17 -11.08 6.43
C ILE A 58 -10.43 -11.60 5.71
N VAL A 59 -10.28 -12.56 4.80
CA VAL A 59 -11.41 -13.20 4.11
C VAL A 59 -12.30 -13.97 5.10
N ARG A 60 -11.71 -14.73 6.03
CA ARG A 60 -12.44 -15.42 7.10
C ARG A 60 -13.18 -14.44 8.00
N LEU A 61 -12.57 -13.32 8.33
CA LEU A 61 -13.18 -12.24 9.11
C LEU A 61 -14.43 -11.68 8.40
N LYS A 62 -14.36 -11.43 7.07
CA LYS A 62 -15.53 -11.02 6.28
C LYS A 62 -16.66 -12.04 6.36
N PHE A 63 -16.35 -13.32 6.10
CA PHE A 63 -17.35 -14.40 6.18
C PHE A 63 -17.98 -14.49 7.56
N ALA A 64 -17.20 -14.29 8.61
CA ALA A 64 -17.65 -14.33 9.98
C ALA A 64 -18.64 -13.19 10.29
N VAL A 65 -18.34 -11.97 9.86
CA VAL A 65 -19.24 -10.81 9.98
C VAL A 65 -20.54 -11.02 9.19
N ASP A 66 -20.45 -11.55 7.96
CA ASP A 66 -21.64 -11.81 7.14
C ASP A 66 -22.54 -12.89 7.76
N LYS A 67 -21.94 -13.98 8.24
CA LYS A 67 -22.68 -15.05 8.92
C LYS A 67 -23.38 -14.51 10.16
N TRP A 68 -22.69 -13.69 10.96
CA TRP A 68 -23.30 -13.03 12.10
C TRP A 68 -24.45 -12.10 11.70
N SER A 69 -24.28 -11.30 10.63
CA SER A 69 -25.31 -10.42 10.06
C SER A 69 -26.58 -11.20 9.70
N GLN A 70 -26.43 -12.38 9.11
CA GLN A 70 -27.53 -13.28 8.77
C GLN A 70 -28.26 -13.78 10.03
N THR A 71 -27.54 -14.16 11.09
CA THR A 71 -28.19 -14.58 12.36
C THR A 71 -29.02 -13.48 13.02
N LYS A 72 -28.71 -12.21 12.71
CA LYS A 72 -29.42 -11.03 13.22
C LYS A 72 -30.45 -10.46 12.24
N ASN A 73 -30.64 -11.07 11.08
CA ASN A 73 -31.52 -10.60 10.01
C ASN A 73 -31.24 -9.15 9.58
N LEU A 74 -29.97 -8.75 9.56
CA LEU A 74 -29.57 -7.41 9.10
C LEU A 74 -29.46 -7.38 7.56
N PRO A 75 -29.74 -6.23 6.92
CA PRO A 75 -29.50 -6.02 5.49
C PRO A 75 -28.08 -6.37 5.05
N GLU A 76 -27.95 -6.93 3.84
CA GLU A 76 -26.66 -7.33 3.27
C GLU A 76 -25.70 -6.13 3.21
N GLY A 77 -24.44 -6.37 3.59
CA GLY A 77 -23.37 -5.36 3.58
C GLY A 77 -23.43 -4.34 4.71
N GLN A 78 -24.55 -4.17 5.41
CA GLN A 78 -24.67 -3.16 6.48
C GLN A 78 -23.75 -3.47 7.68
N ALA A 79 -23.74 -4.74 8.12
CA ALA A 79 -22.88 -5.18 9.22
C ALA A 79 -21.40 -5.00 8.87
N TRP A 80 -20.99 -5.37 7.65
CA TRP A 80 -19.61 -5.21 7.20
C TRP A 80 -19.19 -3.74 7.13
N LYS A 81 -20.06 -2.86 6.62
CA LYS A 81 -19.79 -1.42 6.58
C LYS A 81 -19.56 -0.87 7.99
N HIS A 82 -20.46 -1.19 8.93
CA HIS A 82 -20.33 -0.74 10.32
C HIS A 82 -19.08 -1.31 11.00
N PHE A 83 -18.74 -2.58 10.70
CA PHE A 83 -17.51 -3.21 11.16
C PHE A 83 -16.27 -2.45 10.68
N CYS A 84 -16.19 -2.11 9.39
CA CYS A 84 -15.08 -1.32 8.84
C CYS A 84 -15.00 0.07 9.46
N ASP A 85 -16.13 0.77 9.62
CA ASP A 85 -16.19 2.08 10.27
C ASP A 85 -15.61 2.01 11.69
N THR A 86 -15.96 0.96 12.45
CA THR A 86 -15.46 0.73 13.80
C THR A 86 -13.98 0.33 13.83
N ALA A 87 -13.54 -0.50 12.88
CA ALA A 87 -12.14 -0.91 12.75
C ALA A 87 -11.23 0.30 12.47
N VAL A 88 -11.67 1.21 11.59
CA VAL A 88 -10.97 2.47 11.30
C VAL A 88 -10.88 3.33 12.57
N ALA A 89 -11.96 3.47 13.34
CA ALA A 89 -11.94 4.19 14.61
C ALA A 89 -10.91 3.63 15.60
N LYS A 90 -10.89 2.30 15.75
CA LYS A 90 -9.92 1.60 16.59
C LYS A 90 -8.49 1.80 16.08
N PHE A 91 -8.26 1.74 14.77
CA PHE A 91 -6.95 1.97 14.16
C PHE A 91 -6.44 3.38 14.43
N LEU A 92 -7.26 4.42 14.22
CA LEU A 92 -6.86 5.80 14.47
C LEU A 92 -6.41 5.98 15.93
N LYS A 93 -7.23 5.54 16.88
CA LYS A 93 -6.91 5.58 18.32
C LYS A 93 -5.65 4.77 18.65
N TRP A 94 -5.53 3.55 18.11
CA TRP A 94 -4.35 2.71 18.33
C TRP A 94 -3.07 3.37 17.78
N SER A 95 -3.13 3.91 16.58
CA SER A 95 -1.98 4.49 15.87
C SER A 95 -1.40 5.73 16.56
N GLU A 96 -2.24 6.49 17.27
CA GLU A 96 -1.80 7.63 18.08
C GLU A 96 -1.11 7.22 19.38
N ASN A 97 -1.49 6.07 19.94
CA ASN A 97 -1.06 5.62 21.27
C ASN A 97 -0.01 4.50 21.23
N VAL A 98 0.33 3.98 20.05
CA VAL A 98 1.29 2.89 19.92
C VAL A 98 2.68 3.31 20.37
N ASP A 99 3.32 2.47 21.19
CA ASP A 99 4.69 2.69 21.64
C ASP A 99 5.67 2.37 20.50
N ALA A 100 6.01 3.40 19.73
CA ALA A 100 6.98 3.30 18.64
C ALA A 100 8.44 3.40 19.08
N SER A 101 8.72 3.55 20.39
CA SER A 101 10.10 3.53 20.88
C SER A 101 10.73 2.14 20.75
N LYS A 102 9.90 1.09 20.83
CA LYS A 102 10.30 -0.32 20.67
C LYS A 102 10.85 -0.61 19.28
N GLN A 103 11.74 -1.58 19.16
CA GLN A 103 12.33 -1.97 17.87
C GLN A 103 11.27 -2.31 16.80
N THR A 104 10.18 -2.94 17.23
CA THR A 104 9.09 -3.43 16.38
C THR A 104 7.76 -2.83 16.83
N ILE A 105 6.80 -2.71 15.89
CA ILE A 105 5.45 -2.27 16.20
C ILE A 105 4.64 -3.50 16.65
N PRO A 106 3.97 -3.47 17.81
CA PRO A 106 3.18 -4.60 18.27
C PRO A 106 2.03 -4.88 17.30
N ILE A 107 1.81 -6.14 16.96
CA ILE A 107 0.70 -6.55 16.09
C ILE A 107 -0.64 -6.28 16.82
N PRO A 108 -1.54 -5.45 16.27
CA PRO A 108 -2.82 -5.13 16.91
C PRO A 108 -3.84 -6.27 16.73
N SER A 109 -5.11 -6.04 17.10
CA SER A 109 -6.22 -6.95 16.80
C SER A 109 -6.45 -7.06 15.28
N LEU A 110 -7.06 -8.15 14.82
CA LEU A 110 -7.20 -8.45 13.38
C LEU A 110 -7.96 -7.36 12.60
N ASP A 111 -8.99 -6.74 13.19
CA ASP A 111 -9.71 -5.60 12.60
C ASP A 111 -8.81 -4.37 12.38
N VAL A 112 -8.02 -4.01 13.39
CA VAL A 112 -7.06 -2.90 13.31
C VAL A 112 -5.91 -3.23 12.36
N LEU A 113 -5.44 -4.48 12.35
CA LEU A 113 -4.40 -4.96 11.45
C LEU A 113 -4.85 -4.90 9.99
N MET A 114 -6.11 -5.27 9.70
CA MET A 114 -6.71 -5.15 8.36
C MET A 114 -6.69 -3.70 7.85
N VAL A 115 -7.04 -2.74 8.70
CA VAL A 115 -6.99 -1.30 8.35
C VAL A 115 -5.54 -0.87 8.10
N TRP A 116 -4.63 -1.23 9.01
CA TRP A 116 -3.23 -0.84 8.92
C TRP A 116 -2.54 -1.40 7.66
N HIS A 117 -2.75 -2.70 7.39
CA HIS A 117 -2.34 -3.39 6.17
C HIS A 117 -2.84 -2.64 4.93
N SER A 118 -4.16 -2.42 4.83
CA SER A 118 -4.77 -1.78 3.66
C SER A 118 -4.23 -0.36 3.43
N PHE A 119 -3.93 0.36 4.52
CA PHE A 119 -3.39 1.71 4.42
C PHE A 119 -1.92 1.72 3.95
N MET A 120 -1.07 0.79 4.40
CA MET A 120 0.33 0.72 3.95
C MET A 120 0.47 0.43 2.45
N LEU A 121 -0.52 -0.23 1.84
CA LEU A 121 -0.60 -0.44 0.39
C LEU A 121 -0.94 0.83 -0.40
N ASN A 122 -1.07 1.96 0.28
CA ASN A 122 -1.16 3.31 -0.28
C ASN A 122 0.04 4.13 0.23
N PRO A 123 1.26 3.84 -0.23
CA PRO A 123 2.49 4.19 0.48
C PRO A 123 2.72 5.71 0.57
N LYS A 124 2.26 6.50 -0.40
CA LYS A 124 2.32 7.97 -0.33
C LYS A 124 1.44 8.52 0.80
N ASP A 125 0.18 8.09 0.85
CA ASP A 125 -0.78 8.56 1.85
C ASP A 125 -0.43 8.06 3.25
N TYR A 126 0.00 6.80 3.36
CA TYR A 126 0.48 6.23 4.60
C TYR A 126 1.70 6.99 5.14
N MET A 127 2.72 7.25 4.31
CA MET A 127 3.90 8.00 4.74
C MET A 127 3.55 9.45 5.11
N ARG A 128 2.60 10.07 4.39
CA ARG A 128 2.10 11.41 4.73
C ARG A 128 1.43 11.41 6.11
N TYR A 129 0.57 10.44 6.40
CA TYR A 129 -0.08 10.29 7.71
C TYR A 129 0.92 10.03 8.82
N ALA A 130 1.80 9.05 8.63
CA ALA A 130 2.83 8.69 9.61
C ALA A 130 3.73 9.89 9.97
N ASN A 131 4.09 10.72 8.99
CA ASN A 131 4.95 11.88 9.22
C ASN A 131 4.19 13.09 9.78
N ARG A 132 3.02 13.43 9.22
CA ARG A 132 2.32 14.69 9.56
C ARG A 132 1.41 14.57 10.78
N VAL A 133 0.76 13.42 10.96
CA VAL A 133 -0.22 13.20 12.03
C VAL A 133 0.46 12.51 13.20
N LEU A 134 1.21 11.44 12.92
CA LEU A 134 1.83 10.64 13.97
C LEU A 134 3.25 11.06 14.33
N GLN A 135 3.76 12.16 13.76
CA GLN A 135 5.10 12.71 14.07
C GLN A 135 6.22 11.66 13.94
N GLY A 136 6.11 10.75 12.96
CA GLY A 136 7.08 9.70 12.68
C GLY A 136 6.89 8.38 13.46
N ARG A 137 5.91 8.29 14.38
CA ARG A 137 5.66 7.10 15.23
C ARG A 137 5.52 5.79 14.43
N LEU A 138 4.87 5.82 13.27
CA LEU A 138 4.73 4.65 12.39
C LEU A 138 5.62 4.70 11.13
N GLY A 139 6.58 5.63 11.09
CA GLY A 139 7.27 6.10 9.89
C GLY A 139 8.26 5.12 9.22
N GLY A 140 8.05 3.81 9.34
CA GLY A 140 8.68 2.84 8.44
C GLY A 140 9.05 1.47 8.99
N LYS A 141 8.70 1.16 10.26
CA LYS A 141 8.97 -0.16 10.86
C LYS A 141 8.12 -1.29 10.27
N GLY A 142 7.00 -0.97 9.62
CA GLY A 142 6.12 -1.95 8.97
C GLY A 142 5.57 -3.02 9.89
N ILE A 143 5.05 -4.09 9.30
CA ILE A 143 4.59 -5.28 10.01
C ILE A 143 5.78 -6.17 10.37
N ASP A 144 5.83 -6.62 11.62
CA ASP A 144 6.77 -7.66 12.05
C ASP A 144 6.22 -9.04 11.67
N TRP A 145 6.85 -9.66 10.67
CA TRP A 145 6.38 -10.92 10.11
C TRP A 145 6.47 -12.10 11.07
N GLN A 146 7.48 -12.14 11.93
CA GLN A 146 7.64 -13.21 12.91
C GLN A 146 6.52 -13.15 13.96
N GLN A 147 6.27 -11.95 14.52
CA GLN A 147 5.19 -11.74 15.46
C GLN A 147 3.81 -11.97 14.82
N LEU A 148 3.64 -11.57 13.55
CA LEU A 148 2.40 -11.81 12.82
C LEU A 148 2.14 -13.30 12.63
N ASN A 149 3.14 -14.07 12.19
CA ASN A 149 3.00 -15.51 11.97
C ASN A 149 2.55 -16.21 13.26
N MET A 150 3.22 -15.91 14.39
CA MET A 150 2.86 -16.47 15.70
C MET A 150 1.42 -16.13 16.12
N LYS A 151 0.90 -14.95 15.74
CA LYS A 151 -0.48 -14.55 16.05
C LYS A 151 -1.51 -15.18 15.14
N LEU A 152 -1.21 -15.33 13.85
CA LEU A 152 -2.14 -15.93 12.88
C LEU A 152 -2.36 -17.41 13.18
N ASP A 153 -1.32 -18.13 13.62
CA ASP A 153 -1.44 -19.51 14.08
C ASP A 153 -2.45 -19.66 15.24
N ALA A 154 -2.53 -18.67 16.13
CA ALA A 154 -3.49 -18.65 17.24
C ALA A 154 -4.91 -18.22 16.83
N ILE A 155 -5.06 -17.40 15.79
CA ILE A 155 -6.38 -16.86 15.39
C ILE A 155 -7.32 -17.97 14.90
N ASP A 156 -6.81 -19.02 14.25
CA ASP A 156 -7.65 -20.11 13.75
C ASP A 156 -8.38 -20.89 14.86
N GLU A 157 -7.87 -20.86 16.09
CA GLU A 157 -8.50 -21.48 17.26
C GLU A 157 -9.56 -20.56 17.90
N ASP A 158 -9.38 -19.24 17.84
CA ASP A 158 -10.14 -18.24 18.63
C ASP A 158 -11.22 -17.45 17.84
N MET A 159 -11.37 -17.68 16.54
CA MET A 159 -12.36 -16.96 15.70
C MET A 159 -13.81 -16.91 16.28
N PRO A 160 -14.33 -17.96 16.95
CA PRO A 160 -15.65 -17.91 17.58
C PRO A 160 -15.77 -16.88 18.72
N ASP A 161 -14.73 -16.71 19.55
CA ASP A 161 -14.73 -15.78 20.68
C ASP A 161 -14.60 -14.33 20.21
N TYR A 162 -13.84 -14.11 19.14
CA TYR A 162 -13.79 -12.81 18.47
C TYR A 162 -15.17 -12.37 17.96
N LEU A 163 -15.94 -13.29 17.35
CA LEU A 163 -17.31 -13.00 16.90
C LEU A 163 -18.26 -12.67 18.05
N ALA A 164 -18.10 -13.32 19.21
CA ALA A 164 -18.88 -13.02 20.40
C ALA A 164 -18.61 -11.57 20.88
N SER A 165 -17.36 -11.10 20.82
CA SER A 165 -17.01 -9.70 21.16
C SER A 165 -17.61 -8.66 20.19
N LEU A 166 -17.84 -9.03 18.92
CA LEU A 166 -18.55 -8.17 17.96
C LEU A 166 -20.02 -7.96 18.36
N SER A 167 -20.62 -8.93 19.05
CA SER A 167 -21.99 -8.80 19.54
C SER A 167 -22.14 -7.71 20.61
N ASP A 168 -21.14 -7.51 21.48
CA ASP A 168 -21.11 -6.40 22.44
C ASP A 168 -20.89 -5.05 21.75
N THR A 169 -20.19 -5.05 20.62
CA THR A 169 -19.89 -3.83 19.84
C THR A 169 -21.16 -3.24 19.19
N THR A 170 -22.22 -4.04 19.03
CA THR A 170 -23.52 -3.57 18.48
C THR A 170 -24.31 -2.64 19.39
N GLN A 171 -23.91 -2.46 20.65
CA GLN A 171 -24.50 -1.44 21.52
C GLN A 171 -23.96 -0.03 21.26
N LEU A 172 -23.02 0.16 20.32
CA LEU A 172 -22.56 1.50 19.90
C LEU A 172 -23.55 2.15 18.94
N SER A 173 -24.78 2.34 19.43
CA SER A 173 -25.68 3.36 18.91
C SER A 173 -25.23 4.73 19.45
N ASN A 174 -25.15 5.71 18.56
CA ASN A 174 -24.90 7.13 18.84
C ASN A 174 -23.56 7.51 19.48
N GLN A 175 -22.44 7.28 18.79
CA GLN A 175 -21.30 8.20 18.92
C GLN A 175 -20.86 8.67 17.54
N GLN A 176 -21.06 9.98 17.34
CA GLN A 176 -20.57 10.92 16.33
C GLN A 176 -19.86 10.31 15.13
N GLU A 177 -20.21 10.80 13.92
CA GLU A 177 -19.42 10.61 12.69
C GLU A 177 -17.93 10.73 12.99
N LEU A 178 -17.31 9.58 13.24
CA LEU A 178 -15.90 9.51 13.54
C LEU A 178 -15.26 9.93 12.24
N SER A 179 -14.65 11.12 12.24
CA SER A 179 -14.26 11.82 11.02
C SER A 179 -13.63 10.82 10.06
N ARG A 180 -14.38 10.45 9.01
CA ARG A 180 -14.07 9.36 8.07
C ARG A 180 -12.78 9.61 7.28
N VAL A 181 -12.14 10.73 7.58
CA VAL A 181 -11.16 11.39 6.76
C VAL A 181 -9.88 11.47 7.57
N CYS A 182 -8.96 10.58 7.22
CA CYS A 182 -7.55 10.78 7.50
C CYS A 182 -7.15 12.21 7.05
N PRO A 183 -6.32 12.95 7.81
CA PRO A 183 -5.83 14.26 7.37
C PRO A 183 -5.23 14.19 5.95
N GLY A 184 -5.98 14.66 4.95
CA GLY A 184 -5.62 14.52 3.54
C GLY A 184 -6.70 13.93 2.62
N GLY A 185 -7.86 13.49 3.13
CA GLY A 185 -8.97 13.02 2.28
C GLY A 185 -8.97 11.52 1.97
N PHE A 186 -8.05 10.75 2.54
CA PHE A 186 -7.91 9.32 2.25
C PHE A 186 -9.04 8.50 2.87
N ASP A 187 -9.77 7.75 2.03
CA ASP A 187 -10.86 6.87 2.44
C ASP A 187 -10.32 5.47 2.77
N MET A 188 -10.11 5.22 4.07
CA MET A 188 -9.63 3.92 4.57
C MET A 188 -10.64 2.80 4.34
N VAL A 189 -11.95 3.09 4.34
CA VAL A 189 -12.98 2.06 4.13
C VAL A 189 -12.97 1.61 2.67
N ALA A 190 -12.86 2.55 1.73
CA ALA A 190 -12.67 2.21 0.32
C ALA A 190 -11.39 1.41 0.08
N ALA A 191 -10.28 1.74 0.76
CA ALA A 191 -9.05 0.95 0.70
C ALA A 191 -9.25 -0.48 1.21
N ILE A 192 -9.91 -0.67 2.37
CA ILE A 192 -10.25 -1.99 2.90
C ILE A 192 -11.10 -2.79 1.89
N GLN A 193 -12.05 -2.15 1.23
CA GLN A 193 -12.89 -2.82 0.22
C GLN A 193 -12.09 -3.28 -1.00
N ARG A 194 -11.18 -2.46 -1.52
CA ARG A 194 -10.28 -2.87 -2.63
C ARG A 194 -9.39 -4.03 -2.20
N GLN A 195 -8.83 -3.95 -1.00
CA GLN A 195 -7.95 -4.98 -0.46
C GLN A 195 -8.68 -6.28 -0.10
N LEU A 196 -9.95 -6.22 0.30
CA LEU A 196 -10.77 -7.42 0.48
C LEU A 196 -11.00 -8.14 -0.85
N LYS A 197 -11.34 -7.42 -1.94
CA LYS A 197 -11.47 -8.01 -3.28
C LYS A 197 -10.17 -8.68 -3.73
N TYR A 198 -9.03 -8.06 -3.47
CA TYR A 198 -7.72 -8.66 -3.73
C TYR A 198 -7.51 -9.92 -2.88
N SER A 199 -7.80 -9.84 -1.57
CA SER A 199 -7.64 -10.96 -0.63
C SER A 199 -8.48 -12.18 -1.04
N GLU A 200 -9.71 -11.98 -1.52
CA GLU A 200 -10.58 -13.04 -2.04
C GLU A 200 -9.97 -13.74 -3.28
N LYS A 201 -9.36 -12.97 -4.20
CA LYS A 201 -8.63 -13.55 -5.35
C LYS A 201 -7.49 -14.45 -4.88
N MET A 202 -6.70 -13.98 -3.93
CA MET A 202 -5.56 -14.74 -3.38
C MET A 202 -6.00 -15.98 -2.59
N TYR A 203 -7.07 -15.85 -1.79
CA TYR A 203 -7.68 -16.96 -1.06
C TYR A 203 -8.14 -18.07 -2.00
N ASN A 204 -8.77 -17.70 -3.11
CA ASN A 204 -9.27 -18.64 -4.12
C ASN A 204 -8.16 -19.25 -4.98
N ALA A 205 -7.02 -18.58 -5.13
CA ALA A 205 -5.84 -19.10 -5.82
C ALA A 205 -5.16 -20.25 -5.06
N LYS A 206 -5.45 -20.42 -3.75
CA LYS A 206 -5.03 -21.57 -2.93
C LYS A 206 -3.52 -21.82 -2.92
N TYR A 207 -2.67 -20.79 -3.06
CA TYR A 207 -1.21 -20.94 -3.04
C TYR A 207 -0.69 -21.69 -1.81
N LEU A 208 -1.18 -21.37 -0.62
CA LEU A 208 -0.79 -22.05 0.63
C LEU A 208 -1.22 -23.52 0.71
N LYS A 209 -2.17 -23.97 -0.13
CA LYS A 209 -2.61 -25.37 -0.17
C LYS A 209 -1.83 -26.19 -1.22
N SER A 210 -1.00 -25.54 -2.03
CA SER A 210 -0.16 -26.22 -3.01
C SER A 210 1.01 -26.93 -2.31
N ARG A 211 1.32 -28.15 -2.75
CA ARG A 211 2.56 -28.85 -2.34
C ARG A 211 3.84 -28.15 -2.82
N PHE A 212 3.71 -27.21 -3.74
CA PHE A 212 4.79 -26.42 -4.34
C PHE A 212 4.73 -24.95 -3.90
N ALA A 213 4.14 -24.64 -2.74
CA ALA A 213 3.95 -23.26 -2.29
C ALA A 213 5.28 -22.49 -2.26
N ASP A 214 6.36 -23.09 -1.75
CA ASP A 214 7.68 -22.45 -1.67
C ASP A 214 8.25 -22.15 -3.06
N ASP A 215 8.12 -23.07 -4.02
CA ASP A 215 8.58 -22.87 -5.40
C ASP A 215 7.77 -21.76 -6.10
N ILE A 216 6.45 -21.75 -5.91
CA ILE A 216 5.55 -20.72 -6.45
C ILE A 216 5.96 -19.34 -5.91
N LEU A 217 6.20 -19.22 -4.61
CA LEU A 217 6.57 -17.97 -3.97
C LEU A 217 8.00 -17.52 -4.34
N THR A 218 8.93 -18.46 -4.47
CA THR A 218 10.30 -18.18 -4.95
C THR A 218 10.25 -17.62 -6.36
N ASN A 219 9.52 -18.26 -7.26
CA ASN A 219 9.35 -17.78 -8.64
C ASN A 219 8.62 -16.43 -8.70
N ALA A 220 7.63 -16.19 -7.82
CA ALA A 220 6.95 -14.90 -7.72
C ALA A 220 7.92 -13.77 -7.34
N ILE A 221 8.85 -14.03 -6.41
CA ILE A 221 9.87 -13.06 -5.99
C ILE A 221 10.83 -12.74 -7.15
N ASP A 222 11.31 -13.77 -7.85
CA ASP A 222 12.18 -13.59 -9.04
C ASP A 222 11.48 -12.77 -10.14
N ARG A 223 10.19 -13.04 -10.37
CA ARG A 223 9.38 -12.33 -11.35
C ARG A 223 9.09 -10.89 -10.92
N TYR A 224 8.88 -10.64 -9.63
CA TYR A 224 8.75 -9.29 -9.08
C TYR A 224 10.03 -8.48 -9.25
N GLU A 225 11.20 -9.08 -9.03
CA GLU A 225 12.47 -8.39 -9.26
C GLU A 225 12.64 -7.99 -10.74
N LYS A 226 12.35 -8.90 -11.66
CA LYS A 226 12.35 -8.64 -13.11
C LYS A 226 11.37 -7.53 -13.50
N PHE A 227 10.16 -7.59 -12.96
CA PHE A 227 9.14 -6.57 -13.16
C PHE A 227 9.58 -5.18 -12.66
N PHE A 228 10.26 -5.12 -11.52
CA PHE A 228 10.77 -3.85 -11.00
C PHE A 228 11.84 -3.23 -11.91
N SER A 229 12.68 -4.07 -12.55
CA SER A 229 13.63 -3.61 -13.57
C SER A 229 12.91 -3.03 -14.79
N LEU A 230 11.79 -3.61 -15.23
CA LEU A 230 10.98 -3.04 -16.32
C LEU A 230 10.44 -1.66 -15.95
N ILE A 231 9.91 -1.48 -14.74
CA ILE A 231 9.46 -0.17 -14.25
C ILE A 231 10.61 0.85 -14.21
N ALA A 232 11.81 0.40 -13.84
CA ALA A 232 12.99 1.26 -13.76
C ALA A 232 13.42 1.75 -15.14
N GLU A 233 13.44 0.85 -16.12
CA GLU A 233 13.95 1.05 -17.47
C GLU A 233 12.94 1.78 -18.39
N ASN A 234 11.65 1.72 -18.07
CA ASN A 234 10.58 2.31 -18.86
C ASN A 234 9.80 3.37 -18.06
N PRO A 235 10.45 4.48 -17.65
CA PRO A 235 9.78 5.52 -16.87
C PRO A 235 8.62 6.13 -17.65
N GLY A 236 7.44 6.21 -17.02
CA GLY A 236 6.23 6.78 -17.62
C GLY A 236 5.35 5.77 -18.36
N VAL A 237 5.82 4.54 -18.59
CA VAL A 237 5.00 3.47 -19.15
C VAL A 237 4.23 2.77 -18.03
N GLY A 238 2.91 2.65 -18.20
CA GLY A 238 2.07 1.85 -17.30
C GLY A 238 2.34 0.37 -17.49
N ILE A 239 2.69 -0.34 -16.41
CA ILE A 239 2.93 -1.79 -16.42
C ILE A 239 2.19 -2.40 -15.24
N ALA A 240 1.18 -3.24 -15.51
CA ALA A 240 0.37 -3.86 -14.48
C ALA A 240 1.00 -5.18 -14.02
N PRO A 241 1.14 -5.42 -12.70
CA PRO A 241 1.69 -6.67 -12.19
C PRO A 241 0.75 -7.85 -12.45
N THR A 242 1.29 -9.04 -12.70
CA THR A 242 0.50 -10.29 -12.57
C THR A 242 0.20 -10.58 -11.10
N GLN A 243 -0.77 -11.44 -10.83
CA GLN A 243 -1.26 -11.71 -9.46
C GLN A 243 -0.16 -12.13 -8.47
N ASP A 244 0.77 -12.97 -8.91
CA ASP A 244 1.93 -13.42 -8.14
C ASP A 244 2.94 -12.30 -7.89
N ILE A 245 3.19 -11.45 -8.89
CA ILE A 245 4.06 -10.27 -8.77
C ILE A 245 3.45 -9.25 -7.80
N ASP A 246 2.14 -9.03 -7.91
CA ASP A 246 1.41 -8.08 -7.07
C ASP A 246 1.39 -8.52 -5.61
N LEU A 247 1.34 -9.84 -5.34
CA LEU A 247 1.51 -10.37 -3.97
C LEU A 247 2.84 -9.94 -3.37
N VAL A 248 3.95 -10.15 -4.09
CA VAL A 248 5.29 -9.77 -3.60
C VAL A 248 5.38 -8.25 -3.45
N TRP A 249 4.80 -7.50 -4.39
CA TRP A 249 4.78 -6.04 -4.32
C TRP A 249 4.01 -5.54 -3.09
N HIS A 250 2.82 -6.07 -2.82
CA HIS A 250 2.08 -5.76 -1.60
C HIS A 250 2.88 -6.14 -0.35
N THR A 251 3.47 -7.34 -0.29
CA THR A 251 4.34 -7.76 0.83
C THR A 251 5.49 -6.77 1.07
N HIS A 252 6.14 -6.29 0.02
CA HIS A 252 7.22 -5.32 0.12
C HIS A 252 6.74 -3.98 0.70
N GLN A 253 5.56 -3.50 0.28
CA GLN A 253 4.99 -2.24 0.77
C GLN A 253 4.63 -2.26 2.26
N LEU A 254 4.38 -3.44 2.84
CA LEU A 254 4.17 -3.59 4.28
C LEU A 254 5.44 -3.36 5.12
N TRP A 255 6.57 -3.07 4.45
CA TRP A 255 7.76 -2.49 5.07
C TRP A 255 8.17 -1.16 4.43
N PRO A 256 7.51 -0.04 4.78
CA PRO A 256 7.60 1.20 4.01
C PRO A 256 9.00 1.77 3.83
N LYS A 257 9.88 1.68 4.84
CA LYS A 257 11.27 2.12 4.72
C LYS A 257 12.05 1.29 3.71
N SER A 258 11.93 -0.04 3.78
CA SER A 258 12.58 -0.95 2.83
C SER A 258 12.09 -0.70 1.41
N TYR A 259 10.77 -0.59 1.24
CA TYR A 259 10.16 -0.35 -0.07
C TYR A 259 10.61 0.98 -0.69
N VAL A 260 10.61 2.08 0.08
CA VAL A 260 11.08 3.38 -0.39
C VAL A 260 12.56 3.33 -0.77
N ALA A 261 13.40 2.71 0.06
CA ALA A 261 14.83 2.57 -0.21
C ALA A 261 15.08 1.74 -1.48
N TYR A 262 14.45 0.57 -1.58
CA TYR A 262 14.55 -0.32 -2.73
C TYR A 262 14.08 0.36 -4.02
N SER A 263 12.93 1.03 -3.97
CA SER A 263 12.42 1.79 -5.11
C SER A 263 13.41 2.82 -5.61
N ARG A 264 13.94 3.65 -4.71
CA ARG A 264 14.88 4.73 -5.08
C ARG A 264 16.19 4.17 -5.60
N GLN A 265 16.69 3.09 -4.99
CA GLN A 265 17.91 2.44 -5.44
C GLN A 265 17.75 1.86 -6.85
N ARG A 266 16.63 1.17 -7.13
CA ARG A 266 16.40 0.53 -8.44
C ARG A 266 16.04 1.51 -9.56
N THR A 267 15.49 2.67 -9.23
CA THR A 267 14.96 3.61 -10.24
C THR A 267 15.68 4.96 -10.25
N ASN A 268 16.96 4.98 -9.89
CA ASN A 268 17.83 6.16 -9.90
C ASN A 268 17.21 7.36 -9.15
N GLY A 269 16.73 7.12 -7.93
CA GLY A 269 16.15 8.11 -7.02
C GLY A 269 14.63 8.26 -7.10
N ARG A 270 13.94 7.63 -8.07
CA ARG A 270 12.48 7.71 -8.19
C ARG A 270 11.78 6.83 -7.16
N PHE A 271 10.64 7.32 -6.66
CA PHE A 271 9.72 6.49 -5.88
C PHE A 271 8.65 5.91 -6.81
N VAL A 272 8.57 4.59 -6.87
CA VAL A 272 7.54 3.82 -7.56
C VAL A 272 6.34 3.79 -6.63
N ASN A 273 5.24 4.38 -7.08
CA ASN A 273 4.00 4.36 -6.33
C ASN A 273 3.15 3.19 -6.80
N HIS A 274 2.55 2.45 -5.87
CA HIS A 274 1.47 1.52 -6.20
C HIS A 274 0.16 2.32 -6.23
N ASN A 275 -0.52 2.33 -7.37
CA ASN A 275 -1.85 2.91 -7.51
C ASN A 275 -2.81 1.79 -7.88
N ASP A 276 -3.60 1.33 -6.92
CA ASP A 276 -4.57 0.24 -7.09
C ASP A 276 -5.93 0.71 -7.63
N ASN A 277 -6.05 2.00 -7.98
CA ASN A 277 -7.27 2.62 -8.47
C ASN A 277 -7.07 3.18 -9.89
N LEU A 278 -6.90 2.28 -10.85
CA LEU A 278 -6.88 2.56 -12.29
C LEU A 278 -8.24 2.21 -12.90
N ASP A 279 -8.66 2.94 -13.92
CA ASP A 279 -9.78 2.53 -14.79
C ASP A 279 -9.42 1.29 -15.61
N ASP A 280 -10.46 0.60 -16.09
CA ASP A 280 -10.32 -0.69 -16.76
C ASP A 280 -9.47 -0.59 -18.05
N ASP A 281 -9.64 0.48 -18.83
CA ASP A 281 -8.89 0.70 -20.08
C ASP A 281 -7.39 0.87 -19.81
N THR A 282 -7.04 1.70 -18.82
CA THR A 282 -5.65 1.91 -18.40
C THR A 282 -5.03 0.62 -17.83
N LEU A 283 -5.82 -0.19 -17.12
CA LEU A 283 -5.37 -1.46 -16.57
C LEU A 283 -5.09 -2.49 -17.68
N GLU A 284 -5.95 -2.56 -18.69
CA GLU A 284 -5.76 -3.45 -19.85
C GLU A 284 -4.50 -3.07 -20.64
N GLU A 285 -4.34 -1.79 -20.99
CA GLU A 285 -3.15 -1.29 -21.68
C GLU A 285 -1.86 -1.60 -20.88
N SER A 286 -1.88 -1.34 -19.57
CA SER A 286 -0.76 -1.64 -18.69
C SER A 286 -0.44 -3.13 -18.61
N GLY A 287 -1.46 -3.99 -18.74
CA GLY A 287 -1.30 -5.44 -18.82
C GLY A 287 -0.61 -5.88 -20.12
N ILE A 288 -1.03 -5.32 -21.25
CA ILE A 288 -0.42 -5.57 -22.57
C ILE A 288 1.04 -5.11 -22.58
N ASN A 289 1.32 -3.91 -22.07
CA ASN A 289 2.68 -3.40 -21.92
C ASN A 289 3.56 -4.34 -21.10
N GLY A 290 3.03 -4.89 -20.00
CA GLY A 290 3.74 -5.88 -19.19
C GLY A 290 4.04 -7.17 -19.96
N GLU A 291 3.09 -7.68 -20.74
CA GLU A 291 3.31 -8.88 -21.56
C GLU A 291 4.41 -8.68 -22.60
N THR A 292 4.34 -7.59 -23.36
CA THR A 292 5.31 -7.26 -24.40
C THR A 292 6.70 -7.04 -23.81
N LEU A 293 6.83 -6.10 -22.87
CA LEU A 293 8.14 -5.71 -22.32
C LEU A 293 8.82 -6.86 -21.57
N PHE A 294 8.06 -7.67 -20.84
CA PHE A 294 8.65 -8.79 -20.09
C PHE A 294 9.16 -9.88 -21.03
N PHE A 295 8.41 -10.20 -22.08
CA PHE A 295 8.86 -11.18 -23.08
C PHE A 295 10.07 -10.67 -23.87
N GLU A 296 10.05 -9.42 -24.33
CA GLU A 296 11.17 -8.81 -25.05
C GLU A 296 12.45 -8.75 -24.20
N ARG A 297 12.33 -8.42 -22.91
CA ARG A 297 13.47 -8.27 -22.00
C ARG A 297 14.03 -9.60 -21.52
N PHE A 298 13.18 -10.57 -21.19
CA PHE A 298 13.59 -11.78 -20.46
C PHE A 298 13.38 -13.08 -21.24
N GLY A 299 12.72 -13.04 -22.40
CA GLY A 299 12.47 -14.21 -23.24
C GLY A 299 11.50 -15.23 -22.62
N THR A 300 10.77 -14.85 -21.57
CA THR A 300 9.81 -15.74 -20.88
C THR A 300 8.42 -15.12 -20.82
N PRO A 301 7.35 -15.94 -20.76
CA PRO A 301 5.98 -15.43 -20.70
C PRO A 301 5.71 -14.60 -19.44
N TYR A 302 4.98 -13.50 -19.62
CA TYR A 302 4.58 -12.66 -18.48
C TYR A 302 3.46 -13.30 -17.66
N ARG A 303 2.46 -13.92 -18.27
CA ARG A 303 1.46 -14.71 -17.53
C ARG A 303 1.88 -16.16 -17.46
N ILE A 304 1.82 -16.74 -16.27
CA ILE A 304 2.09 -18.17 -16.04
C ILE A 304 0.83 -18.84 -15.51
N CYS A 305 0.56 -20.04 -15.99
CA CYS A 305 -0.42 -20.93 -15.36
C CYS A 305 0.27 -21.60 -14.16
N LEU A 306 -0.26 -21.38 -12.97
CA LEU A 306 0.14 -22.12 -11.78
C LEU A 306 -0.69 -23.40 -11.74
N SER A 307 -0.22 -24.45 -12.42
CA SER A 307 -0.85 -25.78 -12.46
C SER A 307 -0.38 -26.68 -11.32
#